data_AF-M8EGW6-F1
#
_entry.id   AF-M8EGW6-F1
#
_cell.length_a   1.000
_cell.length_b   1.000
_cell.length_c   1.000
_cell.angle_alpha   90.00
_cell.angle_beta   90.00
_cell.angle_gamma   90.00
#
_symmetry.space_group_name_H-M   'P 1'
#
loop_
_entity.id
_entity.type
_entity.pdbx_description
1 polymer ?
#
loop_
_entity_poly.entity_id
_entity_poly.type
_entity_poly.pdbx_seq_one_letter_code
_entity_poly.pdbx_strand_id
1 'polypeptide(L)' 'MIAGKRVGLTPDEDTRKKLVRLAVACGKHPTTMALDLVKLCLNTPNIIDHVQRINNAEERYRVRYRIEGNAVIYD' A
#
# COMPACT_ATOMS: atom_id res chain seq x y z
N MET A 1 9.33 14.49 14.14
CA MET A 1 9.04 13.05 14.31
C MET A 1 7.54 12.86 14.15
N ILE A 2 7.07 12.28 13.05
CA ILE A 2 5.66 11.88 12.95
C ILE A 2 5.53 10.62 13.81
N ALA A 3 4.97 10.75 15.01
CA ALA A 3 4.66 9.60 15.85
C ALA A 3 3.76 8.65 15.06
N GLY A 4 4.20 7.41 14.86
CA GLY A 4 3.45 6.44 14.08
C GLY A 4 2.09 6.19 14.71
N LYS A 5 1.02 6.73 14.10
CA LYS A 5 -0.35 6.46 14.51
C LYS A 5 -0.67 5.01 14.13
N ARG A 6 -1.11 4.20 15.10
CA ARG A 6 -1.53 2.81 14.84
C ARG A 6 -2.74 2.85 13.90
N VAL A 7 -2.62 2.21 12.74
CA VAL A 7 -3.73 1.98 11.83
C VAL A 7 -4.25 0.57 12.09
N GLY A 8 -5.46 0.45 12.60
CA GLY A 8 -6.14 -0.84 12.76
C GLY A 8 -6.66 -1.30 11.40
N LEU A 9 -6.19 -2.45 10.93
CA LEU A 9 -6.68 -3.10 9.72
C LEU A 9 -7.40 -4.39 10.12
N THR A 10 -8.64 -4.55 9.68
CA THR A 10 -9.40 -5.80 9.86
C THR A 10 -9.59 -6.45 8.49
N PRO A 11 -8.61 -7.25 8.01
CA PRO A 11 -8.74 -7.95 6.75
C PRO A 11 -9.78 -9.08 6.87
N ASP A 12 -10.44 -9.37 5.75
CA ASP A 12 -11.23 -10.60 5.62
C ASP A 12 -10.35 -11.85 5.78
N GLU A 13 -11.00 -13.02 5.86
CA GLU A 13 -10.30 -14.29 6.08
C GLU A 13 -9.35 -14.68 4.94
N ASP A 14 -9.71 -14.41 3.69
CA ASP A 14 -8.89 -14.75 2.54
C ASP A 14 -7.61 -13.90 2.48
N THR A 15 -7.76 -12.59 2.64
CA THR A 15 -6.67 -11.62 2.69
C THR A 15 -5.73 -11.93 3.85
N ARG A 16 -6.27 -12.27 5.03
CA ARG A 16 -5.47 -12.69 6.18
C ARG A 16 -4.65 -13.95 5.87
N LYS A 17 -5.25 -14.97 5.26
CA LYS A 17 -4.54 -16.21 4.89
C LYS A 17 -3.40 -15.94 3.90
N LYS A 18 -3.65 -15.13 2.87
CA LYS A 18 -2.63 -14.73 1.89
C LYS A 18 -1.48 -13.97 2.54
N LEU A 19 -1.78 -12.99 3.39
CA LEU A 19 -0.78 -12.22 4.12
C LEU A 19 0.08 -13.10 5.01
N VAL A 20 -0.53 -13.98 5.81
CA VAL A 20 0.20 -14.89 6.71
C VAL A 20 1.11 -15.83 5.93
N ARG A 21 0.62 -16.43 4.84
CA ARG A 21 1.44 -17.32 3.99
C ARG A 21 2.65 -16.60 3.41
N LEU A 22 2.46 -15.38 2.90
CA LEU A 22 3.56 -14.59 2.36
C LEU A 22 4.54 -14.18 3.46
N ALA A 23 4.04 -13.77 4.63
CA ALA A 23 4.86 -13.40 5.77
C ALA A 23 5.75 -14.55 6.23
N VAL A 24 5.18 -15.76 6.35
CA VAL A 24 5.93 -16.99 6.67
C VAL A 24 6.97 -17.30 5.60
N ALA A 25 6.61 -17.24 4.31
CA ALA A 25 7.55 -17.49 3.21
C ALA A 25 8.74 -16.52 3.20
N CYS A 26 8.54 -15.27 3.64
CA CYS A 26 9.59 -14.27 3.72
C CYS A 26 10.25 -14.15 5.11
N GLY A 27 9.90 -15.00 6.08
CA GLY A 27 10.44 -14.96 7.44
C GLY A 27 10.11 -13.69 8.23
N LYS A 28 8.98 -13.04 7.95
CA LYS A 28 8.56 -11.78 8.58
C LYS A 28 7.30 -11.95 9.42
N HIS A 29 7.13 -11.09 10.42
CA HIS A 29 5.85 -10.99 11.14
C HIS A 29 4.76 -10.44 10.19
N PRO A 30 3.49 -10.92 10.26
CA PRO A 30 2.43 -10.48 9.35
C PRO A 30 2.20 -8.97 9.32
N THR A 31 2.33 -8.29 10.46
CA THR A 31 2.19 -6.83 10.54
C THR A 31 3.32 -6.09 9.82
N THR A 32 4.56 -6.59 9.91
CA THR A 32 5.71 -6.04 9.17
C THR A 32 5.52 -6.24 7.68
N MET A 33 5.07 -7.43 7.27
CA MET A 33 4.77 -7.71 5.86
C MET A 33 3.66 -6.80 5.33
N ALA A 34 2.60 -6.56 6.10
CA ALA A 34 1.53 -5.65 5.71
C ALA A 34 2.06 -4.22 5.50
N LEU A 35 2.92 -3.73 6.39
CA LEU A 35 3.54 -2.41 6.23
C LEU A 35 4.42 -2.33 4.98
N ASP A 36 5.21 -3.36 4.71
CA ASP A 36 6.06 -3.42 3.51
C ASP A 36 5.23 -3.44 2.23
N LEU A 37 4.13 -4.19 2.20
CA LEU A 37 3.19 -4.20 1.08
C LEU A 37 2.53 -2.84 0.86
N VAL A 38 2.10 -2.16 1.93
CA VAL A 38 1.54 -0.80 1.82
C VAL A 38 2.57 0.16 1.21
N LYS A 39 3.83 0.12 1.68
CA LYS A 39 4.90 0.93 1.11
C LYS A 39 5.14 0.62 -0.37
N LEU A 40 5.17 -0.65 -0.74
CA LEU A 40 5.33 -1.07 -2.13
C LEU A 40 4.18 -0.56 -3.01
N CYS A 41 2.94 -0.71 -2.55
CA CYS A 41 1.75 -0.28 -3.28
C CYS A 41 1.75 1.23 -3.52
N LEU A 42 2.09 2.03 -2.51
CA LEU A 42 2.14 3.49 -2.62
C LEU A 42 3.33 4.01 -3.44
N ASN A 43 4.35 3.18 -3.69
CA ASN A 43 5.48 3.49 -4.56
C ASN A 43 5.35 2.86 -5.96
N THR A 44 4.18 2.30 -6.32
CA THR A 44 3.97 1.67 -7.62
C THR A 44 2.91 2.45 -8.41
N PRO A 45 3.29 3.21 -9.46
CA PRO A 45 2.37 4.03 -10.28
C PRO A 45 1.13 3.27 -10.75
N ASN A 46 1.33 2.05 -11.25
CA ASN A 46 0.25 1.21 -11.77
C ASN A 46 -0.80 0.86 -10.71
N ILE A 47 -0.38 0.67 -9.45
CA ILE A 47 -1.29 0.37 -8.34
C ILE A 47 -2.08 1.63 -7.97
N ILE A 48 -1.42 2.78 -7.90
CA ILE A 48 -2.07 4.07 -7.62
C ILE A 48 -3.14 4.34 -8.67
N ASP A 49 -2.80 4.27 -9.95
CA ASP A 49 -3.75 4.49 -11.05
C ASP A 49 -4.90 3.50 -11.04
N HIS A 50 -4.62 2.22 -10.77
CA HIS A 50 -5.66 1.21 -10.65
C HIS A 50 -6.63 1.54 -9.52
N VAL A 51 -6.12 1.87 -8.32
CA VAL A 51 -6.93 2.23 -7.14
C VAL A 51 -7.77 3.48 -7.40
N GLN A 52 -7.20 4.50 -8.04
CA GLN A 52 -7.95 5.72 -8.38
C GLN A 52 -9.08 5.44 -9.38
N ARG A 53 -8.85 4.55 -10.35
CA ARG A 53 -9.85 4.15 -11.36
C ARG A 53 -11.02 3.38 -10.74
N ILE A 54 -10.76 2.36 -9.92
CA ILE A 54 -11.84 1.54 -9.34
C ILE A 54 -12.69 2.31 -8.32
N ASN A 55 -12.15 3.38 -7.74
CA ASN A 55 -12.87 4.26 -6.81
C ASN A 55 -13.47 5.50 -7.49
N ASN A 56 -13.38 5.61 -8.82
CA ASN A 56 -13.86 6.77 -9.59
C ASN A 56 -13.38 8.12 -9.00
N ALA A 57 -12.10 8.21 -8.67
CA ALA A 57 -11.53 9.42 -8.08
C ALA A 57 -11.78 10.63 -8.99
N GLU A 58 -12.44 11.66 -8.47
CA GLU A 58 -12.67 12.89 -9.21
C GLU A 58 -11.34 13.55 -9.58
N GLU A 59 -11.26 14.12 -10.78
CA GLU A 59 -10.00 14.63 -11.33
C GLU A 59 -9.32 15.68 -10.44
N ARG A 60 -10.11 16.48 -9.71
CA ARG A 60 -9.61 17.48 -8.74
C ARG A 60 -8.95 16.90 -7.49
N TYR A 61 -9.26 15.66 -7.13
CA TYR A 61 -8.70 14.95 -5.96
C TYR A 61 -7.75 13.83 -6.36
N ARG A 62 -7.50 13.68 -7.67
CA ARG A 62 -6.62 12.66 -8.19
C ARG A 62 -5.20 12.96 -7.74
N VAL A 63 -4.59 11.99 -7.06
CA VAL A 63 -3.17 11.97 -6.71
C VAL A 63 -2.38 12.08 -7.99
N ARG A 64 -1.65 13.18 -8.10
CA ARG A 64 -0.63 13.41 -9.11
C ARG A 64 0.70 12.98 -8.52
N TYR A 65 1.53 12.39 -9.36
CA TYR A 65 2.84 11.94 -8.94
C TYR A 65 3.85 12.10 -10.05
N ARG A 66 5.10 12.23 -9.64
CA ARG A 66 6.29 12.21 -10.48
C ARG A 66 7.21 11.08 -10.04
N ILE A 67 7.95 10.54 -11.00
CA ILE A 67 8.92 9.47 -10.75
C ILE A 67 10.30 10.13 -10.61
N GLU A 68 10.90 10.01 -9.43
CA GLU A 68 12.28 10.43 -9.18
C GLU A 68 13.12 9.20 -8.84
N GLY A 69 13.94 8.77 -9.80
CA GLY A 69 14.69 7.52 -9.70
C GLY A 69 13.76 6.30 -9.58
N ASN A 70 13.80 5.63 -8.42
CA ASN A 70 12.96 4.45 -8.12
C ASN A 70 11.80 4.76 -7.16
N ALA A 71 11.56 6.04 -6.83
CA ALA A 71 10.52 6.45 -5.90
C ALA A 71 9.41 7.22 -6.61
N VAL A 72 8.18 7.07 -6.10
CA VAL A 72 7.03 7.87 -6.52
C VAL A 72 6.86 9.00 -5.53
N ILE A 73 6.95 10.23 -6.03
CA ILE A 73 6.76 11.46 -5.25
C ILE A 73 5.40 12.02 -5.61
N TYR A 74 4.53 12.22 -4.61
CA TYR A 74 3.22 12.83 -4.83
C TYR A 74 3.38 14.35 -4.84
N ASP A 75 2.65 15.01 -5.75
CA ASP A 75 2.63 16.48 -5.89
C ASP A 75 1.70 17.15 -4.87
#